data_AF-A0A3N9VCF2-F1
#
_entry.id   AF-A0A3N9VCF2-F1
#
_cell.length_a   1.000
_cell.length_b   1.000
_cell.length_c   1.000
_cell.angle_alpha   90.00
_cell.angle_beta   90.00
_cell.angle_gamma   90.00
#
_symmetry.space_group_name_H-M   'P 1'
#
loop_
_entity.id
_entity.type
_entity.pdbx_description
1 polymer ?
#
loop_
_entity_poly.entity_id
_entity_poly.type
_entity_poly.pdbx_seq_one_letter_code
_entity_poly.pdbx_strand_id
1 'polypeptide(L)'
;SAKQGRDRKFQAILPLKGKILNVEKARFDKMLSSQEVVTLITALGTGIGTGLGKDDYNPANLRYHRIIIMTDADVDGSHIRTLLLTFFYRQMPELVERGHIYIAQPPLYKVKQGKRETYLKDDYEFKQYLLREALNGAELIPAAGAEALSKETFERIAREFLLADAMIERLARRIDPDVLYSLLKISTISLNTEADAQAAAQQLTTQLSKLGPVKINPLQYEGDLGWRLEIIRSKHGIGHTSYLDYNFVEGGDYDQLRRTAEILVGLLLPGAEIRRGEARAPAYDFKQALDWLLNEVKKNLGVQRYKGLGEMNPEQLWETTMDPQVRRLLRVQIEDAIAADGIFTTLMGEEVEPRRQFIETNALGVRNLDV
;
A
#
# COMPACT_ATOMS: atom_id res chain seq x y z
N SER A 1 -19.23 14.91 13.06
CA SER A 1 -18.82 15.65 11.86
C SER A 1 -19.77 15.50 10.67
N ALA A 2 -20.05 14.28 10.17
CA ALA A 2 -20.81 14.08 8.91
C ALA A 2 -22.21 14.75 8.86
N LYS A 3 -23.03 14.64 9.91
CA LYS A 3 -24.35 15.33 9.97
C LYS A 3 -24.26 16.85 9.86
N GLN A 4 -23.17 17.45 10.35
CA GLN A 4 -22.94 18.89 10.34
C GLN A 4 -22.38 19.35 8.98
N GLY A 5 -21.52 18.53 8.34
CA GLY A 5 -20.88 18.87 7.06
C GLY A 5 -21.71 18.52 5.81
N ARG A 6 -22.89 17.90 5.93
CA ARG A 6 -23.68 17.45 4.77
C ARG A 6 -24.39 18.58 4.05
N ASP A 7 -24.59 18.41 2.74
CA ASP A 7 -25.58 19.19 2.00
C ASP A 7 -26.99 18.62 2.25
N ARG A 8 -27.83 19.42 2.89
CA ARG A 8 -29.21 19.03 3.26
C ARG A 8 -30.13 18.84 2.06
N LYS A 9 -29.79 19.36 0.88
CA LYS A 9 -30.61 19.26 -0.34
C LYS A 9 -30.62 17.84 -0.90
N PHE A 10 -29.50 17.12 -0.82
CA PHE A 10 -29.37 15.82 -1.52
C PHE A 10 -28.64 14.73 -0.74
N GLN A 11 -28.06 15.01 0.43
CA GLN A 11 -27.36 14.01 1.24
C GLN A 11 -28.16 13.63 2.48
N ALA A 12 -28.53 12.35 2.56
CA ALA A 12 -29.03 11.73 3.78
C ALA A 12 -27.89 10.98 4.49
N ILE A 13 -27.88 11.00 5.83
CA ILE A 13 -26.87 10.31 6.64
C ILE A 13 -27.57 9.43 7.65
N LEU A 14 -27.32 8.13 7.55
CA LEU A 14 -27.71 7.13 8.53
C LEU A 14 -26.50 6.81 9.42
N PRO A 15 -26.44 7.29 10.67
CA PRO A 15 -25.41 6.86 11.61
C PRO A 15 -25.73 5.44 12.08
N LEU A 16 -24.73 4.57 12.02
CA LEU A 16 -24.82 3.21 12.59
C LEU A 16 -24.02 3.20 13.90
N LYS A 17 -24.60 2.68 14.99
CA LYS A 17 -23.93 2.59 16.29
C LYS A 17 -23.67 1.13 16.68
N GLY A 18 -22.45 0.84 17.10
CA GLY A 18 -22.03 -0.49 17.54
C GLY A 18 -21.68 -1.43 16.38
N LYS A 19 -21.28 -2.66 16.73
CA LYS A 19 -20.97 -3.71 15.74
C LYS A 19 -22.31 -4.23 15.18
N ILE A 20 -22.50 -4.13 13.86
CA ILE A 20 -23.65 -4.77 13.21
C ILE A 20 -23.63 -6.26 13.53
N LEU A 21 -24.81 -6.81 13.84
CA LEU A 21 -24.96 -8.23 14.10
C LEU A 21 -24.45 -9.02 12.90
N ASN A 22 -23.61 -10.02 13.17
CA ASN A 22 -23.14 -10.94 12.16
C ASN A 22 -24.33 -11.71 11.57
N VAL A 23 -24.63 -11.44 10.29
CA VAL A 23 -25.75 -12.02 9.54
C VAL A 23 -25.48 -13.46 9.09
N GLU A 24 -24.21 -13.89 9.05
CA GLU A 24 -23.83 -15.27 8.72
C GLU A 24 -24.17 -16.25 9.85
N LYS A 25 -23.94 -15.86 11.11
CA LYS A 25 -24.21 -16.69 12.30
C LYS A 25 -25.64 -16.56 12.82
N ALA A 26 -26.32 -15.46 12.51
CA ALA A 26 -27.66 -15.19 13.02
C ALA A 26 -28.73 -15.73 12.07
N ARG A 27 -29.72 -16.48 12.60
CA ARG A 27 -30.94 -16.78 11.86
C ARG A 27 -31.61 -15.49 11.38
N PHE A 28 -32.32 -15.55 10.25
CA PHE A 28 -33.02 -14.42 9.63
C PHE A 28 -33.84 -13.59 10.64
N ASP A 29 -34.56 -14.26 11.55
CA ASP A 29 -35.36 -13.61 12.60
C ASP A 29 -34.52 -12.81 13.60
N LYS A 30 -33.29 -13.26 13.88
CA LYS A 30 -32.35 -12.59 14.79
C LYS A 30 -31.62 -11.44 14.10
N MET A 31 -31.48 -11.48 12.77
CA MET A 31 -31.04 -10.31 12.00
C MET A 31 -32.08 -9.20 12.07
N LEU A 32 -33.36 -9.55 11.91
CA LEU A 32 -34.48 -8.61 11.99
C LEU A 32 -34.71 -8.03 13.39
N SER A 33 -34.20 -8.66 14.44
CA SER A 33 -34.24 -8.07 15.79
C SER A 33 -33.18 -6.98 16.02
N SER A 34 -32.23 -6.80 15.10
CA SER A 34 -31.27 -5.71 15.16
C SER A 34 -31.89 -4.39 14.70
N GLN A 35 -32.04 -3.45 15.62
CA GLN A 35 -32.59 -2.12 15.33
C GLN A 35 -31.81 -1.39 14.22
N GLU A 36 -30.49 -1.56 14.17
CA GLU A 36 -29.62 -0.95 13.14
C GLU A 36 -29.94 -1.50 11.75
N VAL A 37 -30.18 -2.81 11.63
CA VAL A 37 -30.53 -3.46 10.36
C VAL A 37 -31.93 -3.06 9.91
N VAL A 38 -32.92 -3.04 10.83
CA VAL A 38 -34.28 -2.57 10.53
C VAL A 38 -34.27 -1.12 10.05
N THR A 39 -33.46 -0.27 10.70
CA THR A 39 -33.33 1.14 10.31
C THR A 39 -32.68 1.28 8.93
N LEU A 40 -31.66 0.48 8.63
CA LEU A 40 -31.02 0.43 7.30
C LEU A 40 -32.02 0.04 6.21
N ILE A 41 -32.76 -1.05 6.40
CA ILE A 41 -33.77 -1.54 5.44
C ILE A 41 -34.85 -0.47 5.22
N THR A 42 -35.34 0.11 6.31
CA THR A 42 -36.35 1.17 6.25
C THR A 42 -35.85 2.40 5.52
N ALA A 43 -34.57 2.76 5.67
CA ALA A 43 -33.96 3.89 4.99
C ALA A 43 -33.81 3.64 3.48
N LEU A 44 -33.44 2.41 3.08
CA LEU A 44 -33.29 1.99 1.69
C LEU A 44 -34.63 1.89 0.97
N GLY A 45 -35.66 1.39 1.67
CA GLY A 45 -37.03 1.26 1.16
C GLY A 45 -37.28 0.04 0.26
N THR A 46 -36.29 -0.82 0.06
CA THR A 46 -36.37 -1.97 -0.84
C THR A 46 -37.00 -3.21 -0.21
N GLY A 47 -37.22 -3.27 1.11
CA GLY A 47 -37.60 -4.52 1.79
C GLY A 47 -36.41 -5.50 1.90
N ILE A 48 -36.65 -6.72 2.41
CA ILE A 48 -35.64 -7.81 2.47
C ILE A 48 -36.27 -9.19 2.24
N GLY A 49 -35.47 -10.15 1.78
CA GLY A 49 -35.88 -11.55 1.64
C GLY A 49 -36.77 -11.82 0.42
N THR A 50 -37.05 -13.10 0.20
CA THR A 50 -37.90 -13.60 -0.90
C THR A 50 -39.11 -14.35 -0.32
N GLY A 51 -40.27 -13.69 -0.19
CA GLY A 51 -41.48 -14.36 0.29
C GLY A 51 -42.75 -13.51 0.25
N LEU A 52 -43.60 -13.76 -0.76
CA LEU A 52 -45.03 -13.42 -0.94
C LEU A 52 -45.71 -12.54 0.14
N GLY A 53 -45.19 -11.33 0.38
CA GLY A 53 -45.59 -10.46 1.49
C GLY A 53 -45.31 -8.98 1.23
N LYS A 54 -45.89 -8.08 2.04
CA LYS A 54 -45.78 -6.61 1.86
C LYS A 54 -44.38 -6.03 2.08
N ASP A 55 -43.46 -6.81 2.68
CA ASP A 55 -42.06 -6.42 2.95
C ASP A 55 -41.06 -7.11 1.99
N ASP A 56 -41.57 -7.70 0.90
CA ASP A 56 -40.77 -8.36 -0.12
C ASP A 56 -39.69 -7.44 -0.70
N TYR A 57 -38.51 -8.02 -0.92
CA TYR A 57 -37.42 -7.32 -1.57
C TYR A 57 -37.81 -6.91 -2.99
N ASN A 58 -37.89 -5.60 -3.21
CA ASN A 58 -38.10 -5.00 -4.52
C ASN A 58 -37.08 -3.87 -4.76
N PRO A 59 -36.11 -4.06 -5.66
CA PRO A 59 -35.09 -3.06 -5.96
C PRO A 59 -35.66 -1.79 -6.60
N ALA A 60 -36.85 -1.85 -7.22
CA ALA A 60 -37.49 -0.67 -7.82
C ALA A 60 -37.96 0.34 -6.77
N ASN A 61 -38.15 -0.09 -5.52
CA ASN A 61 -38.54 0.78 -4.41
C ASN A 61 -37.35 1.52 -3.76
N LEU A 62 -36.14 1.38 -4.34
CA LEU A 62 -34.93 1.98 -3.80
C LEU A 62 -35.06 3.52 -3.75
N ARG A 63 -35.00 4.07 -2.54
CA ARG A 63 -35.12 5.52 -2.32
C ARG A 63 -33.85 6.28 -2.69
N TYR A 64 -32.69 5.65 -2.48
CA TYR A 64 -31.38 6.25 -2.69
C TYR A 64 -30.55 5.42 -3.67
N HIS A 65 -30.43 5.90 -4.90
CA HIS A 65 -29.70 5.21 -5.98
C HIS A 65 -28.17 5.27 -5.85
N ARG A 66 -27.65 6.01 -4.88
CA ARG A 66 -26.21 6.06 -4.54
C ARG A 66 -26.05 5.92 -3.05
N ILE A 67 -25.70 4.73 -2.62
CA ILE A 67 -25.43 4.36 -1.23
C ILE A 67 -23.92 4.40 -1.04
N ILE A 68 -23.43 5.27 -0.15
CA ILE A 68 -22.01 5.43 0.11
C ILE A 68 -21.71 4.94 1.52
N ILE A 69 -20.91 3.87 1.60
CA ILE A 69 -20.37 3.33 2.85
C ILE A 69 -19.13 4.12 3.21
N MET A 70 -19.17 4.83 4.33
CA MET A 70 -18.06 5.62 4.86
C MET A 70 -17.66 5.05 6.21
N THR A 71 -16.46 4.50 6.29
CA THR A 71 -15.91 3.83 7.48
C THR A 71 -14.50 4.32 7.74
N ASP A 72 -14.02 4.16 8.96
CA ASP A 72 -12.63 4.46 9.30
C ASP A 72 -11.66 3.52 8.57
N ALA A 73 -10.39 3.95 8.49
CA ALA A 73 -9.31 3.22 7.82
C ALA A 73 -8.66 2.15 8.70
N ASP A 74 -9.19 1.94 9.92
CA ASP A 74 -8.71 0.98 10.89
C ASP A 74 -9.35 -0.42 10.72
N VAL A 75 -8.96 -1.35 11.58
CA VAL A 75 -9.43 -2.73 11.56
C VAL A 75 -10.93 -2.81 11.83
N ASP A 76 -11.45 -2.04 12.78
CA ASP A 76 -12.89 -2.03 13.09
C ASP A 76 -13.74 -1.44 11.96
N GLY A 77 -13.24 -0.39 11.29
CA GLY A 77 -13.80 0.18 10.08
C GLY A 77 -13.83 -0.83 8.92
N SER A 78 -12.77 -1.63 8.78
CA SER A 78 -12.75 -2.73 7.82
C SER A 78 -13.78 -3.82 8.14
N HIS A 79 -13.96 -4.17 9.42
CA HIS A 79 -14.94 -5.16 9.85
C HIS A 79 -16.38 -4.74 9.57
N ILE A 80 -16.76 -3.50 9.94
CA ILE A 80 -18.11 -3.00 9.69
C ILE A 80 -18.41 -2.86 8.20
N ARG A 81 -17.40 -2.49 7.39
CA ARG A 81 -17.51 -2.45 5.93
C ARG A 81 -17.79 -3.83 5.37
N THR A 82 -17.03 -4.86 5.78
CA THR A 82 -17.25 -6.24 5.34
C THR A 82 -18.64 -6.73 5.74
N LEU A 83 -19.08 -6.47 6.99
CA LEU A 83 -20.43 -6.81 7.45
C LEU A 83 -21.54 -6.22 6.56
N LEU A 84 -21.40 -4.94 6.20
CA LEU A 84 -22.36 -4.27 5.31
C LEU A 84 -22.32 -4.83 3.88
N LEU A 85 -21.13 -5.10 3.33
CA LEU A 85 -20.98 -5.68 2.00
C LEU A 85 -21.58 -7.09 1.94
N THR A 86 -21.32 -7.94 2.94
CA THR A 86 -21.95 -9.26 3.07
C THR A 86 -23.46 -9.16 3.20
N PHE A 87 -23.98 -8.19 3.97
CA PHE A 87 -25.41 -7.94 4.07
C PHE A 87 -26.02 -7.58 2.70
N PHE A 88 -25.42 -6.64 1.97
CA PHE A 88 -25.89 -6.28 0.62
C PHE A 88 -25.80 -7.46 -0.35
N TYR A 89 -24.70 -8.21 -0.32
CA TYR A 89 -24.50 -9.37 -1.18
C TYR A 89 -25.58 -10.45 -0.97
N ARG A 90 -25.88 -10.78 0.29
CA ARG A 90 -26.83 -11.86 0.60
C ARG A 90 -28.29 -11.43 0.53
N GLN A 91 -28.61 -10.22 0.96
CA GLN A 91 -30.01 -9.77 1.13
C GLN A 91 -30.50 -8.89 -0.02
N MET A 92 -29.59 -8.21 -0.72
CA MET A 92 -29.91 -7.21 -1.74
C MET A 92 -28.92 -7.26 -2.93
N PRO A 93 -28.64 -8.44 -3.53
CA PRO A 93 -27.58 -8.59 -4.53
C PRO A 93 -27.76 -7.65 -5.71
N GLU A 94 -29.00 -7.45 -6.18
CA GLU A 94 -29.29 -6.57 -7.32
C GLU A 94 -28.85 -5.10 -7.07
N LEU A 95 -28.74 -4.64 -5.83
CA LEU A 95 -28.21 -3.30 -5.55
C LEU A 95 -26.71 -3.20 -5.85
N VAL A 96 -25.97 -4.29 -5.62
CA VAL A 96 -24.55 -4.40 -6.00
C VAL A 96 -24.45 -4.52 -7.52
N GLU A 97 -25.23 -5.40 -8.14
CA GLU A 97 -25.21 -5.63 -9.59
C GLU A 97 -25.57 -4.37 -10.39
N ARG A 98 -26.57 -3.61 -9.94
CA ARG A 98 -26.98 -2.33 -10.55
C ARG A 98 -26.02 -1.18 -10.23
N GLY A 99 -24.97 -1.42 -9.44
CA GLY A 99 -23.93 -0.45 -9.13
C GLY A 99 -24.37 0.68 -8.21
N HIS A 100 -25.30 0.43 -7.29
CA HIS A 100 -25.80 1.44 -6.34
C HIS A 100 -24.90 1.59 -5.10
N ILE A 101 -24.02 0.62 -4.82
CA ILE A 101 -23.16 0.59 -3.63
C ILE A 101 -21.76 1.14 -3.95
N TYR A 102 -21.34 2.10 -3.13
CA TYR A 102 -20.04 2.76 -3.22
C TYR A 102 -19.34 2.77 -1.86
N ILE A 103 -18.02 2.76 -1.86
CA ILE A 103 -17.19 2.95 -0.67
C ILE A 103 -16.49 4.30 -0.78
N ALA A 104 -16.61 5.13 0.25
CA ALA A 104 -15.88 6.40 0.32
C ALA A 104 -14.38 6.14 0.50
N GLN A 105 -13.55 6.98 -0.12
CA GLN A 105 -12.09 6.92 -0.01
C GLN A 105 -11.58 8.23 0.61
N PRO A 106 -11.70 8.40 1.93
CA PRO A 106 -11.18 9.57 2.62
C PRO A 106 -9.64 9.65 2.49
N PRO A 107 -9.04 10.83 2.58
CA PRO A 107 -7.59 10.97 2.53
C PRO A 107 -6.91 10.39 3.77
N LEU A 108 -5.80 9.68 3.57
CA LEU A 108 -4.95 9.17 4.64
C LEU A 108 -4.03 10.26 5.22
N TYR A 109 -3.62 11.23 4.40
CA TYR A 109 -2.72 12.31 4.81
C TYR A 109 -3.27 13.69 4.47
N LYS A 110 -2.99 14.66 5.35
CA LYS A 110 -3.01 16.09 5.07
C LYS A 110 -1.58 16.62 5.18
N VAL A 111 -1.09 17.18 4.08
CA VAL A 111 0.22 17.81 4.00
C VAL A 111 0.05 19.31 3.93
N LYS A 112 0.75 20.04 4.79
CA LYS A 112 0.76 21.50 4.87
C LYS A 112 2.16 22.04 4.62
N GLN A 113 2.27 22.93 3.65
CA GLN A 113 3.51 23.63 3.31
C GLN A 113 3.22 25.13 3.24
N GLY A 114 3.62 25.85 4.29
CA GLY A 114 3.22 27.26 4.46
C GLY A 114 1.70 27.42 4.49
N LYS A 115 1.15 28.10 3.46
CA LYS A 115 -0.30 28.34 3.32
C LYS A 115 -1.02 27.29 2.46
N ARG A 116 -0.30 26.42 1.75
CA ARG A 116 -0.90 25.38 0.89
C ARG A 116 -1.18 24.13 1.71
N GLU A 117 -2.39 23.60 1.57
CA GLU A 117 -2.81 22.34 2.18
C GLU A 117 -3.20 21.37 1.06
N THR A 118 -2.74 20.12 1.13
CA THR A 118 -3.02 19.08 0.16
C THR A 118 -3.44 17.80 0.87
N TYR A 119 -4.51 17.17 0.38
CA TYR A 119 -5.02 15.90 0.88
C TYR A 119 -4.57 14.77 -0.03
N LEU A 120 -4.04 13.70 0.55
CA LEU A 120 -3.47 12.56 -0.17
C LEU A 120 -4.15 11.29 0.29
N LYS A 121 -4.59 10.46 -0.66
CA LYS A 121 -5.42 9.27 -0.44
C LYS A 121 -4.69 8.17 0.32
N ASP A 122 -3.45 7.89 -0.04
CA ASP A 122 -2.71 6.72 0.41
C ASP A 122 -1.21 7.00 0.51
N ASP A 123 -0.46 5.99 0.98
CA ASP A 123 1.00 6.05 1.08
C ASP A 123 1.67 6.27 -0.28
N TYR A 124 1.06 5.76 -1.36
CA TYR A 124 1.59 5.92 -2.70
C TYR A 124 1.54 7.39 -3.14
N GLU A 125 0.39 8.04 -3.02
CA GLU A 125 0.25 9.47 -3.29
C GLU A 125 1.14 10.31 -2.37
N PHE A 126 1.31 9.92 -1.11
CA PHE A 126 2.24 10.59 -0.21
C PHE A 126 3.70 10.47 -0.65
N LYS A 127 4.17 9.27 -1.02
CA LYS A 127 5.52 9.06 -1.57
C LYS A 127 5.71 9.88 -2.86
N GLN A 128 4.73 9.90 -3.78
CA GLN A 128 4.79 10.70 -5.01
C GLN A 128 4.83 12.21 -4.73
N TYR A 129 4.04 12.69 -3.77
CA TYR A 129 4.06 14.09 -3.33
C TYR A 129 5.45 14.46 -2.81
N LEU A 130 6.00 13.66 -1.89
CA LEU A 130 7.32 13.90 -1.31
C LEU A 130 8.41 13.92 -2.37
N LEU A 131 8.37 13.01 -3.35
CA LEU A 131 9.31 12.98 -4.45
C LEU A 131 9.28 14.25 -5.28
N ARG A 132 8.08 14.70 -5.68
CA ARG A 132 7.92 15.91 -6.47
C ARG A 132 8.48 17.13 -5.74
N GLU A 133 8.19 17.24 -4.44
CA GLU A 133 8.72 18.34 -3.62
C GLU A 133 10.23 18.21 -3.33
N ALA A 134 10.76 16.99 -3.30
CA ALA A 134 12.19 16.70 -3.11
C ALA A 134 13.02 17.10 -4.32
N LEU A 135 12.54 16.79 -5.52
CA LEU A 135 13.24 17.09 -6.77
C LEU A 135 13.12 18.57 -7.16
N ASN A 136 12.10 19.27 -6.65
CA ASN A 136 11.95 20.70 -6.92
C ASN A 136 13.08 21.52 -6.27
N GLY A 137 13.95 22.10 -7.11
CA GLY A 137 15.11 22.88 -6.69
C GLY A 137 16.24 22.03 -6.11
N ALA A 138 16.25 20.72 -6.38
CA ALA A 138 17.36 19.84 -6.02
C ALA A 138 18.34 19.69 -7.19
N GLU A 139 19.62 19.62 -6.84
CA GLU A 139 20.71 19.46 -7.79
C GLU A 139 21.60 18.32 -7.31
N LEU A 140 21.95 17.42 -8.22
CA LEU A 140 22.93 16.36 -7.98
C LEU A 140 24.21 16.66 -8.77
N ILE A 141 25.29 16.86 -8.04
CA ILE A 141 26.64 17.06 -8.58
C ILE A 141 27.36 15.70 -8.48
N PRO A 142 27.66 15.04 -9.61
CA PRO A 142 28.12 13.64 -9.61
C PRO A 142 29.57 13.46 -9.18
N ALA A 143 30.39 14.51 -9.17
CA ALA A 143 31.80 14.45 -8.77
C ALA A 143 32.31 15.84 -8.35
N ALA A 144 33.42 15.90 -7.61
CA ALA A 144 34.08 17.17 -7.30
C ALA A 144 34.42 17.95 -8.58
N GLY A 145 33.90 19.17 -8.71
CA GLY A 145 34.16 20.05 -9.86
C GLY A 145 33.36 19.71 -11.13
N ALA A 146 32.48 18.69 -11.09
CA ALA A 146 31.55 18.43 -12.19
C ALA A 146 30.38 19.42 -12.17
N GLU A 147 29.74 19.62 -13.33
CA GLU A 147 28.47 20.32 -13.41
C GLU A 147 27.34 19.48 -12.81
N ALA A 148 26.30 20.15 -12.29
CA ALA A 148 25.11 19.48 -11.82
C ALA A 148 24.40 18.77 -12.99
N LEU A 149 23.81 17.60 -12.71
CA LEU A 149 22.96 16.92 -13.68
C LEU A 149 21.79 17.83 -14.10
N SER A 150 21.38 17.74 -15.36
CA SER A 150 20.16 18.43 -15.80
C SER A 150 18.96 17.95 -14.97
N LYS A 151 18.00 18.85 -14.75
CA LYS A 151 16.79 18.56 -13.99
C LYS A 151 16.07 17.31 -14.53
N GLU A 152 15.90 17.22 -15.85
CA GLU A 152 15.22 16.10 -16.51
C GLU A 152 15.98 14.78 -16.30
N THR A 153 17.32 14.84 -16.34
CA THR A 153 18.16 13.66 -16.11
C THR A 153 18.04 13.21 -14.66
N PHE A 154 18.15 14.12 -13.70
CA PHE A 154 18.06 13.78 -12.29
C PHE A 154 16.66 13.25 -11.92
N GLU A 155 15.60 13.88 -12.42
CA GLU A 155 14.23 13.41 -12.24
C GLU A 155 14.02 12.00 -12.80
N ARG A 156 14.57 11.69 -13.98
CA ARG A 156 14.50 10.36 -14.58
C ARG A 156 15.22 9.32 -13.72
N ILE A 157 16.45 9.60 -13.27
CA ILE A 157 17.22 8.69 -12.42
C ILE A 157 16.50 8.44 -11.09
N ALA A 158 15.96 9.50 -10.46
CA ALA A 158 15.23 9.38 -9.21
C ALA A 158 13.96 8.52 -9.35
N ARG A 159 13.23 8.64 -10.47
CA ARG A 159 12.06 7.80 -10.77
C ARG A 159 12.43 6.34 -10.95
N GLU A 160 13.48 6.04 -11.73
CA GLU A 160 13.97 4.66 -11.92
C GLU A 160 14.41 4.05 -10.58
N PHE A 161 15.15 4.80 -9.77
CA PHE A 161 15.57 4.34 -8.45
C PHE A 161 14.38 4.04 -7.54
N LEU A 162 13.33 4.85 -7.55
CA LEU A 162 12.14 4.59 -6.72
C LEU A 162 11.34 3.38 -7.16
N LEU A 163 11.31 3.07 -8.46
CA LEU A 163 10.73 1.82 -8.95
C LEU A 163 11.53 0.63 -8.41
N ALA A 164 12.86 0.70 -8.47
CA ALA A 164 13.71 -0.32 -7.87
C ALA A 164 13.50 -0.41 -6.34
N ASP A 165 13.46 0.71 -5.63
CA ASP A 165 13.26 0.77 -4.17
C ASP A 165 11.95 0.11 -3.74
N ALA A 166 10.84 0.38 -4.45
CA ALA A 166 9.54 -0.26 -4.20
C ALA A 166 9.58 -1.79 -4.45
N MET A 167 10.35 -2.23 -5.44
CA MET A 167 10.56 -3.66 -5.70
C MET A 167 11.42 -4.30 -4.63
N ILE A 168 12.46 -3.61 -4.16
CA ILE A 168 13.30 -4.04 -3.04
C ILE A 168 12.45 -4.18 -1.78
N GLU A 169 11.61 -3.18 -1.44
CA GLU A 169 10.67 -3.26 -0.32
C GLU A 169 9.75 -4.49 -0.42
N ARG A 170 9.28 -4.84 -1.61
CA ARG A 170 8.44 -6.02 -1.84
C ARG A 170 9.21 -7.33 -1.66
N LEU A 171 10.42 -7.41 -2.23
CA LEU A 171 11.30 -8.58 -2.22
C LEU A 171 11.99 -8.80 -0.87
N ALA A 172 12.12 -7.76 -0.06
CA ALA A 172 12.65 -7.77 1.31
C ALA A 172 11.97 -8.77 2.25
N ARG A 173 10.77 -9.25 1.88
CA ARG A 173 10.06 -10.32 2.61
C ARG A 173 10.74 -11.68 2.49
N ARG A 174 11.57 -11.89 1.47
CA ARG A 174 12.23 -13.18 1.16
C ARG A 174 13.75 -13.06 1.04
N ILE A 175 14.23 -11.92 0.57
CA ILE A 175 15.65 -11.66 0.33
C ILE A 175 16.09 -10.53 1.23
N ASP A 176 17.29 -10.61 1.81
CA ASP A 176 17.84 -9.55 2.63
C ASP A 176 17.90 -8.22 1.84
N PRO A 177 17.32 -7.11 2.35
CA PRO A 177 17.35 -5.82 1.65
C PRO A 177 18.74 -5.34 1.25
N ASP A 178 19.76 -5.56 2.08
CA ASP A 178 21.12 -5.09 1.77
C ASP A 178 21.72 -5.86 0.58
N VAL A 179 21.32 -7.12 0.38
CA VAL A 179 21.67 -7.92 -0.80
C VAL A 179 21.05 -7.27 -2.04
N LEU A 180 19.76 -6.95 -1.98
CA LEU A 180 19.05 -6.32 -3.08
C LEU A 180 19.60 -4.93 -3.43
N TYR A 181 19.91 -4.09 -2.44
CA TYR A 181 20.57 -2.80 -2.68
C TYR A 181 21.99 -2.95 -3.21
N SER A 182 22.67 -4.04 -2.89
CA SER A 182 24.01 -4.35 -3.41
C SER A 182 23.97 -4.72 -4.90
N LEU A 183 22.86 -5.29 -5.39
CA LEU A 183 22.64 -5.54 -6.83
C LEU A 183 22.59 -4.23 -7.64
N LEU A 184 22.20 -3.11 -7.03
CA LEU A 184 22.23 -1.79 -7.68
C LEU A 184 23.65 -1.20 -7.82
N LYS A 185 24.66 -1.86 -7.26
CA LYS A 185 26.05 -1.37 -7.16
C LYS A 185 27.06 -2.25 -7.90
N ILE A 186 26.60 -3.31 -8.56
CA ILE A 186 27.46 -4.26 -9.27
C ILE A 186 27.00 -4.40 -10.73
N SER A 187 27.86 -5.00 -11.56
CA SER A 187 27.47 -5.38 -12.91
C SER A 187 26.42 -6.48 -12.91
N THR A 188 25.72 -6.63 -14.04
CA THR A 188 24.76 -7.73 -14.26
C THR A 188 25.37 -9.07 -13.90
N ILE A 189 24.62 -9.88 -13.14
CA ILE A 189 25.00 -11.23 -12.73
C ILE A 189 24.29 -12.25 -13.61
N SER A 190 24.92 -13.41 -13.78
CA SER A 190 24.32 -14.60 -14.36
C SER A 190 24.50 -15.77 -13.40
N LEU A 191 23.60 -16.75 -13.45
CA LEU A 191 23.65 -17.98 -12.65
C LEU A 191 23.52 -19.22 -13.54
N ASN A 192 23.95 -19.13 -14.80
CA ASN A 192 23.79 -20.22 -15.78
C ASN A 192 24.85 -21.30 -15.57
N THR A 193 26.08 -20.89 -15.27
CA THR A 193 27.22 -21.79 -15.06
C THR A 193 27.83 -21.60 -13.67
N GLU A 194 28.66 -22.55 -13.26
CA GLU A 194 29.41 -22.47 -12.00
C GLU A 194 30.30 -21.22 -11.96
N ALA A 195 30.97 -20.93 -13.09
CA ALA A 195 31.84 -19.76 -13.21
C ALA A 195 31.06 -18.45 -13.06
N ASP A 196 29.87 -18.36 -13.64
CA ASP A 196 29.00 -17.18 -13.50
C ASP A 196 28.57 -16.99 -12.04
N ALA A 197 28.16 -18.08 -11.38
CA ALA A 197 27.74 -18.06 -9.99
C ALA A 197 28.89 -17.69 -9.04
N GLN A 198 30.10 -18.19 -9.29
CA GLN A 198 31.30 -17.81 -8.53
C GLN A 198 31.64 -16.32 -8.73
N ALA A 199 31.56 -15.82 -9.98
CA ALA A 199 31.79 -14.41 -10.27
C ALA A 199 30.76 -13.50 -9.59
N ALA A 200 29.47 -13.87 -9.65
CA ALA A 200 28.38 -13.15 -8.98
C ALA A 200 28.57 -13.13 -7.46
N ALA A 201 28.94 -14.27 -6.86
CA ALA A 201 29.23 -14.36 -5.43
C ALA A 201 30.40 -13.46 -5.01
N GLN A 202 31.46 -13.37 -5.83
CA GLN A 202 32.61 -12.51 -5.55
C GLN A 202 32.23 -11.02 -5.61
N GLN A 203 31.46 -10.61 -6.61
CA GLN A 203 30.98 -9.22 -6.72
C GLN A 203 30.11 -8.82 -5.53
N LEU A 204 29.14 -9.67 -5.17
CA LEU A 204 28.26 -9.43 -4.02
C LEU A 204 29.03 -9.42 -2.70
N THR A 205 29.98 -10.34 -2.52
CA THR A 205 30.83 -10.38 -1.31
C THR A 205 31.62 -9.08 -1.15
N THR A 206 32.12 -8.52 -2.25
CA THR A 206 32.87 -7.24 -2.24
C THR A 206 32.02 -6.06 -1.77
N GLN A 207 30.73 -6.03 -2.12
CA GLN A 207 29.84 -4.97 -1.65
C GLN A 207 29.32 -5.24 -0.23
N LEU A 208 28.89 -6.46 0.06
CA LEU A 208 28.23 -6.80 1.32
C LEU A 208 29.18 -6.85 2.51
N SER A 209 30.45 -7.19 2.29
CA SER A 209 31.48 -7.18 3.34
C SER A 209 31.70 -5.80 3.96
N LYS A 210 31.42 -4.71 3.22
CA LYS A 210 31.44 -3.33 3.73
C LYS A 210 30.36 -3.07 4.78
N LEU A 211 29.30 -3.87 4.79
CA LEU A 211 28.16 -3.75 5.70
C LEU A 211 28.24 -4.73 6.88
N GLY A 212 29.19 -5.65 6.86
CA GLY A 212 29.41 -6.65 7.91
C GLY A 212 29.74 -8.04 7.37
N PRO A 213 29.93 -9.03 8.26
CA PRO A 213 30.27 -10.39 7.87
C PRO A 213 29.20 -11.03 6.97
N VAL A 214 29.64 -11.59 5.85
CA VAL A 214 28.79 -12.28 4.87
C VAL A 214 29.51 -13.53 4.38
N LYS A 215 28.75 -14.60 4.16
CA LYS A 215 29.20 -15.80 3.45
C LYS A 215 28.25 -16.06 2.29
N ILE A 216 28.79 -16.19 1.08
CA ILE A 216 28.00 -16.49 -0.12
C ILE A 216 28.49 -17.80 -0.71
N ASN A 217 27.61 -18.79 -0.80
CA ASN A 217 27.91 -20.11 -1.36
C ASN A 217 27.15 -20.28 -2.68
N PRO A 218 27.85 -20.40 -3.82
CA PRO A 218 27.25 -20.91 -5.05
C PRO A 218 26.85 -22.38 -4.85
N LEU A 219 25.62 -22.72 -5.19
CA LEU A 219 25.08 -24.08 -5.12
C LEU A 219 24.37 -24.40 -6.45
N GLN A 220 24.44 -25.64 -6.91
CA GLN A 220 23.64 -26.08 -8.05
C GLN A 220 22.15 -25.97 -7.71
N TYR A 221 21.36 -25.43 -8.62
CA TYR A 221 19.91 -25.30 -8.48
C TYR A 221 19.23 -26.60 -8.91
N GLU A 222 18.08 -26.92 -8.29
CA GLU A 222 17.40 -28.21 -8.51
C GLU A 222 17.03 -28.42 -9.99
N GLY A 223 17.34 -29.62 -10.53
CA GLY A 223 16.90 -30.04 -11.86
C GLY A 223 17.69 -29.49 -13.06
N ASP A 224 18.99 -29.23 -12.91
CA ASP A 224 19.89 -28.69 -13.97
C ASP A 224 19.50 -27.29 -14.51
N LEU A 225 18.64 -26.56 -13.80
CA LEU A 225 18.21 -25.20 -14.15
C LEU A 225 19.24 -24.11 -13.77
N GLY A 226 20.53 -24.44 -13.73
CA GLY A 226 21.62 -23.51 -13.40
C GLY A 226 22.02 -23.52 -11.91
N TRP A 227 22.35 -22.35 -11.38
CA TRP A 227 22.93 -22.14 -10.06
C TRP A 227 22.07 -21.21 -9.19
N ARG A 228 22.29 -21.27 -7.88
CA ARG A 228 21.77 -20.33 -6.89
C ARG A 228 22.89 -19.86 -5.97
N LEU A 229 22.72 -18.67 -5.40
CA LEU A 229 23.57 -18.15 -4.34
C LEU A 229 22.85 -18.26 -3.01
N GLU A 230 23.40 -19.05 -2.09
CA GLU A 230 23.04 -19.00 -0.68
C GLU A 230 23.82 -17.89 0.00
N ILE A 231 23.10 -16.91 0.57
CA ILE A 231 23.69 -15.73 1.19
C ILE A 231 23.37 -15.75 2.68
N ILE A 232 24.40 -15.93 3.49
CA ILE A 232 24.33 -16.00 4.95
C ILE A 232 24.93 -14.72 5.52
N ARG A 233 24.11 -13.95 6.22
CA ARG A 233 24.54 -12.71 6.91
C ARG A 233 24.14 -12.76 8.37
N SER A 234 24.95 -12.16 9.24
CA SER A 234 24.62 -12.01 10.66
C SER A 234 24.33 -10.55 10.96
N LYS A 235 23.13 -10.27 11.48
CA LYS A 235 22.71 -8.94 11.90
C LYS A 235 22.30 -9.00 13.36
N HIS A 236 22.97 -8.23 14.21
CA HIS A 236 22.77 -8.23 15.67
C HIS A 236 22.89 -9.64 16.31
N GLY A 237 23.77 -10.50 15.78
CA GLY A 237 23.98 -11.86 16.29
C GLY A 237 22.98 -12.91 15.81
N ILE A 238 21.96 -12.51 15.02
CA ILE A 238 21.00 -13.43 14.40
C ILE A 238 21.45 -13.68 12.95
N GLY A 239 21.66 -14.96 12.61
CA GLY A 239 21.94 -15.39 11.26
C GLY A 239 20.68 -15.36 10.40
N HIS A 240 20.75 -14.68 9.25
CA HIS A 240 19.74 -14.70 8.21
C HIS A 240 20.32 -15.33 6.96
N THR A 241 19.60 -16.31 6.41
CA THR A 241 19.92 -16.92 5.12
C THR A 241 18.89 -16.49 4.10
N SER A 242 19.36 -16.01 2.96
CA SER A 242 18.53 -15.68 1.79
C SER A 242 19.12 -16.30 0.54
N TYR A 243 18.34 -16.40 -0.52
CA TYR A 243 18.75 -17.04 -1.76
C TYR A 243 18.50 -16.10 -2.95
N LEU A 244 19.45 -16.08 -3.89
CA LEU A 244 19.23 -15.59 -5.25
C LEU A 244 19.34 -16.80 -6.18
N ASP A 245 18.26 -17.15 -6.87
CA ASP A 245 18.22 -18.29 -7.78
C ASP A 245 18.18 -17.86 -9.24
N TYR A 246 18.35 -18.84 -10.14
CA TYR A 246 18.25 -18.64 -11.57
C TYR A 246 16.95 -17.94 -11.99
N ASN A 247 15.81 -18.35 -11.42
CA ASN A 247 14.50 -17.78 -11.77
C ASN A 247 14.39 -16.30 -11.38
N PHE A 248 15.01 -15.89 -10.28
CA PHE A 248 15.08 -14.50 -9.89
C PHE A 248 15.88 -13.68 -10.91
N VAL A 249 17.06 -14.17 -11.32
CA VAL A 249 17.95 -13.47 -12.26
C VAL A 249 17.36 -13.39 -13.68
N GLU A 250 16.61 -14.39 -14.12
CA GLU A 250 15.88 -14.35 -15.39
C GLU A 250 14.52 -13.62 -15.29
N GLY A 251 14.11 -13.25 -14.07
CA GLY A 251 12.84 -12.62 -13.81
C GLY A 251 12.80 -11.13 -14.12
N GLY A 252 11.60 -10.61 -14.43
CA GLY A 252 11.39 -9.18 -14.63
C GLY A 252 11.72 -8.33 -13.39
N ASP A 253 11.71 -8.95 -12.20
CA ASP A 253 12.11 -8.30 -10.97
C ASP A 253 13.58 -7.89 -10.98
N TYR A 254 14.46 -8.81 -11.38
CA TYR A 254 15.88 -8.53 -11.53
C TYR A 254 16.16 -7.61 -12.72
N ASP A 255 15.43 -7.75 -13.83
CA ASP A 255 15.60 -6.87 -14.99
C ASP A 255 15.43 -5.38 -14.63
N GLN A 256 14.45 -5.03 -13.79
CA GLN A 256 14.29 -3.66 -13.31
C GLN A 256 15.47 -3.20 -12.42
N LEU A 257 15.95 -4.06 -11.52
CA LEU A 257 17.11 -3.75 -10.68
C LEU A 257 18.36 -3.56 -11.54
N ARG A 258 18.57 -4.41 -12.55
CA ARG A 258 19.66 -4.33 -13.52
C ARG A 258 19.65 -3.01 -14.29
N ARG A 259 18.50 -2.64 -14.88
CA ARG A 259 18.36 -1.34 -15.59
C ARG A 259 18.69 -0.15 -14.68
N THR A 260 18.27 -0.23 -13.42
CA THR A 260 18.57 0.81 -12.43
C THR A 260 20.07 0.82 -12.09
N ALA A 261 20.68 -0.35 -11.91
CA ALA A 261 22.12 -0.48 -11.67
C ALA A 261 22.96 0.12 -12.80
N GLU A 262 22.59 -0.13 -14.07
CA GLU A 262 23.27 0.42 -15.24
C GLU A 262 23.29 1.95 -15.27
N ILE A 263 22.28 2.59 -14.68
CA ILE A 263 22.19 4.05 -14.56
C ILE A 263 23.05 4.58 -13.40
N LEU A 264 23.13 3.82 -12.30
CA LEU A 264 23.76 4.27 -11.05
C LEU A 264 25.24 3.95 -10.94
N VAL A 265 25.69 2.85 -11.55
CA VAL A 265 27.09 2.43 -11.51
C VAL A 265 27.94 3.49 -12.22
N GLY A 266 28.88 4.07 -11.47
CA GLY A 266 29.74 5.15 -11.96
C GLY A 266 29.10 6.54 -11.98
N LEU A 267 27.83 6.68 -11.57
CA LEU A 267 27.13 7.96 -11.51
C LEU A 267 27.74 8.89 -10.46
N LEU A 268 28.07 8.35 -9.27
CA LEU A 268 28.61 9.10 -8.15
C LEU A 268 30.08 8.74 -7.96
N LEU A 269 30.93 9.77 -8.04
CA LEU A 269 32.37 9.70 -7.86
C LEU A 269 32.80 10.48 -6.61
N PRO A 270 34.07 10.35 -6.16
CA PRO A 270 34.56 11.08 -5.00
C PRO A 270 34.25 12.59 -5.08
N GLY A 271 33.67 13.11 -4.00
CA GLY A 271 33.26 14.51 -3.90
C GLY A 271 31.91 14.85 -4.54
N ALA A 272 31.11 13.84 -4.92
CA ALA A 272 29.71 14.03 -5.28
C ALA A 272 28.93 14.71 -4.14
N GLU A 273 27.98 15.57 -4.52
CA GLU A 273 27.20 16.39 -3.59
C GLU A 273 25.75 16.48 -4.05
N ILE A 274 24.83 16.44 -3.11
CA ILE A 274 23.42 16.74 -3.34
C ILE A 274 23.06 18.06 -2.67
N ARG A 275 22.32 18.91 -3.39
CA ARG A 275 21.88 20.22 -2.93
C ARG A 275 20.39 20.38 -3.04
N ARG A 276 19.82 21.22 -2.17
CA ARG A 276 18.45 21.73 -2.29
C ARG A 276 18.36 23.11 -1.66
N GLY A 277 18.25 24.13 -2.50
CA GLY A 277 18.41 25.52 -2.05
C GLY A 277 19.79 25.73 -1.42
N GLU A 278 19.85 26.23 -0.19
CA GLU A 278 21.11 26.45 0.53
C GLU A 278 21.63 25.19 1.27
N ALA A 279 20.79 24.18 1.45
CA ALA A 279 21.19 22.94 2.10
C ALA A 279 21.99 22.07 1.13
N ARG A 280 23.07 21.45 1.64
CA ARG A 280 23.93 20.53 0.88
C ARG A 280 24.41 19.38 1.74
N ALA A 281 24.66 18.23 1.11
CA ALA A 281 25.23 17.05 1.76
C ALA A 281 26.10 16.24 0.78
N PRO A 282 27.14 15.54 1.27
CA PRO A 282 27.89 14.61 0.44
C PRO A 282 26.99 13.46 -0.04
N ALA A 283 27.17 13.05 -1.30
CA ALA A 283 26.41 11.96 -1.92
C ALA A 283 27.31 10.74 -2.12
N TYR A 284 27.40 9.87 -1.12
CA TYR A 284 28.23 8.65 -1.21
C TYR A 284 27.54 7.51 -1.97
N ASP A 285 26.22 7.44 -1.85
CA ASP A 285 25.38 6.55 -2.63
C ASP A 285 24.04 7.22 -2.97
N PHE A 286 23.43 6.79 -4.08
CA PHE A 286 22.24 7.45 -4.60
C PHE A 286 21.05 7.33 -3.65
N LYS A 287 20.92 6.19 -2.94
CA LYS A 287 19.85 6.00 -1.96
C LYS A 287 19.98 7.01 -0.83
N GLN A 288 21.16 7.13 -0.26
CA GLN A 288 21.44 8.07 0.82
C GLN A 288 21.19 9.51 0.38
N ALA A 289 21.61 9.89 -0.83
CA ALA A 289 21.36 11.22 -1.38
C ALA A 289 19.86 11.51 -1.52
N LEU A 290 19.09 10.54 -2.02
CA LEU A 290 17.64 10.68 -2.17
C LEU A 290 16.92 10.68 -0.81
N ASP A 291 17.30 9.80 0.11
CA ASP A 291 16.79 9.77 1.48
C ASP A 291 17.03 11.11 2.19
N TRP A 292 18.22 11.70 2.01
CA TRP A 292 18.54 13.02 2.52
C TRP A 292 17.61 14.09 1.96
N LEU A 293 17.39 14.13 0.63
CA LEU A 293 16.45 15.07 0.02
C LEU A 293 15.02 14.91 0.55
N LEU A 294 14.54 13.66 0.63
CA LEU A 294 13.21 13.36 1.15
C LEU A 294 13.06 13.82 2.61
N ASN A 295 14.11 13.69 3.41
CA ASN A 295 14.12 14.16 4.80
C ASN A 295 14.14 15.69 4.89
N GLU A 296 14.90 16.39 4.03
CA GLU A 296 14.88 17.86 3.95
C GLU A 296 13.49 18.41 3.58
N VAL A 297 12.74 17.68 2.74
CA VAL A 297 11.33 18.00 2.47
C VAL A 297 10.50 17.82 3.74
N LYS A 298 10.56 16.62 4.34
CA LYS A 298 9.73 16.27 5.51
C LYS A 298 9.91 17.23 6.68
N LYS A 299 11.13 17.72 6.94
CA LYS A 299 11.41 18.71 7.99
C LYS A 299 10.58 20.00 7.87
N ASN A 300 10.25 20.39 6.64
CA ASN A 300 9.53 21.62 6.33
C ASN A 300 8.04 21.40 6.04
N LEU A 301 7.55 20.15 6.14
CA LEU A 301 6.16 19.79 5.91
C LEU A 301 5.45 19.50 7.24
N GLY A 302 4.30 20.15 7.45
CA GLY A 302 3.35 19.70 8.45
C GLY A 302 2.58 18.51 7.88
N VAL A 303 2.86 17.29 8.36
CA VAL A 303 2.16 16.08 7.92
C VAL A 303 1.25 15.60 9.05
N GLN A 304 -0.06 15.54 8.76
CA GLN A 304 -1.06 14.93 9.62
C GLN A 304 -1.57 13.67 8.94
N ARG A 305 -1.50 12.53 9.64
CA ARG A 305 -2.11 11.28 9.19
C ARG A 305 -3.46 11.11 9.87
N TYR A 306 -4.51 10.86 9.11
CA TYR A 306 -5.83 10.57 9.66
C TYR A 306 -5.95 9.09 10.01
N LYS A 307 -6.31 8.77 11.25
CA LYS A 307 -6.60 7.38 11.65
C LYS A 307 -8.10 7.05 11.54
N GLY A 308 -8.95 8.06 11.63
CA GLY A 308 -10.40 7.92 11.47
C GLY A 308 -11.06 9.21 10.99
N LEU A 309 -12.28 9.07 10.46
CA LEU A 309 -13.14 10.15 9.99
C LEU A 309 -13.48 11.15 11.09
N GLY A 310 -13.46 10.71 12.35
CA GLY A 310 -13.70 11.55 13.52
C GLY A 310 -12.63 12.60 13.78
N GLU A 311 -11.42 12.43 13.24
CA GLU A 311 -10.31 13.39 13.36
C GLU A 311 -10.48 14.60 12.42
N MET A 312 -11.38 14.49 11.44
CA MET A 312 -11.72 15.58 10.54
C MET A 312 -12.85 16.44 11.12
N ASN A 313 -12.67 17.75 11.06
CA ASN A 313 -13.77 18.68 11.33
C ASN A 313 -14.83 18.59 10.20
N PRO A 314 -16.06 19.11 10.40
CA PRO A 314 -17.13 19.00 9.41
C PRO A 314 -16.77 19.56 8.02
N GLU A 315 -16.03 20.67 7.97
CA GLU A 315 -15.61 21.33 6.71
C GLU A 315 -14.60 20.47 5.96
N GLN A 316 -13.57 19.95 6.64
CA GLN A 316 -12.58 19.04 6.07
C GLN A 316 -13.24 17.77 5.55
N LEU A 317 -14.17 17.19 6.30
CA LEU A 317 -14.89 15.99 5.86
C LEU A 317 -15.72 16.28 4.60
N TRP A 318 -16.32 17.46 4.51
CA TRP A 318 -17.01 17.91 3.30
C TRP A 318 -16.06 18.02 2.11
N GLU A 319 -15.02 18.85 2.24
CA GLU A 319 -14.05 19.18 1.18
C GLU A 319 -13.24 17.98 0.69
N THR A 320 -13.14 16.91 1.49
CA THR A 320 -12.34 15.73 1.13
C THR A 320 -13.18 14.54 0.69
N THR A 321 -14.32 14.31 1.33
CA THR A 321 -14.99 13.00 1.28
C THR A 321 -16.45 13.11 0.85
N MET A 322 -17.13 14.25 1.08
CA MET A 322 -18.57 14.36 0.82
C MET A 322 -18.92 15.22 -0.40
N ASP A 323 -18.09 16.19 -0.75
CA ASP A 323 -18.32 17.07 -1.90
C ASP A 323 -18.27 16.27 -3.23
N PRO A 324 -19.36 16.27 -4.02
CA PRO A 324 -19.42 15.57 -5.31
C PRO A 324 -18.34 15.93 -6.33
N GLN A 325 -17.73 17.12 -6.25
CA GLN A 325 -16.72 17.56 -7.21
C GLN A 325 -15.33 16.97 -6.96
N VAL A 326 -15.03 16.60 -5.72
CA VAL A 326 -13.68 16.22 -5.27
C VAL A 326 -13.60 14.84 -4.65
N ARG A 327 -14.72 14.33 -4.12
CA ARG A 327 -14.74 13.03 -3.44
C ARG A 327 -14.32 11.90 -4.37
N ARG A 328 -13.65 10.91 -3.78
CA ARG A 328 -13.27 9.66 -4.44
C ARG A 328 -14.15 8.54 -3.91
N LEU A 329 -14.81 7.85 -4.82
CA LEU A 329 -15.70 6.73 -4.52
C LEU A 329 -15.22 5.49 -5.28
N LEU A 330 -15.15 4.37 -4.58
CA LEU A 330 -14.96 3.05 -5.19
C LEU A 330 -16.34 2.44 -5.40
N ARG A 331 -16.72 2.12 -6.65
CA ARG A 331 -17.95 1.38 -6.91
C ARG A 331 -17.71 -0.10 -6.62
N VAL A 332 -18.53 -0.68 -5.77
CA VAL A 332 -18.45 -2.11 -5.41
C VAL A 332 -18.91 -2.93 -6.61
N GLN A 333 -18.11 -3.93 -7.00
CA GLN A 333 -18.52 -4.94 -7.97
C GLN A 333 -18.99 -6.22 -7.26
N ILE A 334 -19.62 -7.12 -8.02
CA ILE A 334 -20.10 -8.41 -7.48
C ILE A 334 -18.93 -9.23 -6.95
N GLU A 335 -17.79 -9.20 -7.64
CA GLU A 335 -16.57 -9.91 -7.25
C GLU A 335 -16.03 -9.42 -5.91
N ASP A 336 -16.10 -8.11 -5.65
CA ASP A 336 -15.70 -7.52 -4.36
C ASP A 336 -16.62 -8.01 -3.22
N ALA A 337 -17.92 -8.13 -3.52
CA ALA A 337 -18.94 -8.59 -2.58
C ALA A 337 -18.79 -10.10 -2.27
N ILE A 338 -18.46 -10.91 -3.28
CA ILE A 338 -18.12 -12.34 -3.13
C ILE A 338 -16.85 -12.50 -2.29
N ALA A 339 -15.79 -11.74 -2.61
CA ALA A 339 -14.54 -11.77 -1.87
C ALA A 339 -14.75 -11.39 -0.40
N ALA A 340 -15.56 -10.35 -0.14
CA ALA A 340 -15.95 -9.96 1.21
C ALA A 340 -16.70 -11.09 1.94
N ASP A 341 -17.65 -11.77 1.29
CA ASP A 341 -18.36 -12.93 1.85
C ASP A 341 -17.43 -14.11 2.17
N GLY A 342 -16.47 -14.42 1.30
CA GLY A 342 -15.49 -15.48 1.52
C GLY A 342 -14.51 -15.19 2.67
N ILE A 343 -13.98 -13.95 2.73
CA ILE A 343 -13.15 -13.48 3.85
C ILE A 343 -13.95 -13.54 5.15
N PHE A 344 -15.21 -13.10 5.11
CA PHE A 344 -16.08 -13.10 6.27
C PHE A 344 -16.38 -14.52 6.75
N THR A 345 -16.73 -15.44 5.84
CA THR A 345 -16.96 -16.86 6.15
C THR A 345 -15.72 -17.51 6.77
N THR A 346 -14.54 -17.21 6.23
CA THR A 346 -13.26 -17.70 6.76
C THR A 346 -12.98 -17.18 8.17
N LEU A 347 -13.17 -15.86 8.39
CA LEU A 347 -12.85 -15.22 9.66
C LEU A 347 -13.92 -15.45 10.73
N MET A 348 -15.18 -15.61 10.34
CA MET A 348 -16.33 -15.60 11.26
C MET A 348 -17.11 -16.90 11.28
N GLY A 349 -16.79 -17.88 10.43
CA GLY A 349 -17.38 -19.21 10.40
C GLY A 349 -17.10 -20.07 11.64
N GLU A 350 -17.57 -21.30 11.63
CA GLU A 350 -17.38 -22.25 12.74
C GLU A 350 -16.00 -22.94 12.70
N GLU A 351 -15.41 -23.04 11.50
CA GLU A 351 -14.14 -23.72 11.30
C GLU A 351 -12.94 -22.90 11.80
N VAL A 352 -12.17 -23.49 12.72
CA VAL A 352 -11.05 -22.83 13.40
C VAL A 352 -9.80 -22.80 12.51
N GLU A 353 -9.54 -23.86 11.76
CA GLU A 353 -8.29 -24.03 11.01
C GLU A 353 -8.14 -23.04 9.83
N PRO A 354 -9.17 -22.80 8.98
CA PRO A 354 -9.11 -21.78 7.93
C PRO A 354 -8.91 -20.37 8.49
N ARG A 355 -9.55 -20.05 9.63
CA ARG A 355 -9.34 -18.79 10.36
C ARG A 355 -7.89 -18.66 10.82
N ARG A 356 -7.33 -19.71 11.44
CA ARG A 356 -5.95 -19.72 11.94
C ARG A 356 -4.95 -19.48 10.81
N GLN A 357 -5.09 -20.21 9.71
CA GLN A 357 -4.23 -20.06 8.53
C GLN A 357 -4.35 -18.66 7.91
N PHE A 358 -5.56 -18.10 7.84
CA PHE A 358 -5.77 -16.75 7.34
C PHE A 358 -5.09 -15.71 8.24
N ILE A 359 -5.22 -15.81 9.56
CA ILE A 359 -4.56 -14.91 10.51
C ILE A 359 -3.04 -15.05 10.40
N GLU A 360 -2.49 -16.27 10.41
CA GLU A 360 -1.04 -16.50 10.33
C GLU A 360 -0.43 -15.99 9.02
N THR A 361 -1.12 -16.21 7.89
CA THR A 361 -0.65 -15.76 6.57
C THR A 361 -0.71 -14.23 6.42
N ASN A 362 -1.72 -13.58 7.00
CA ASN A 362 -1.93 -12.14 6.86
C ASN A 362 -1.35 -11.30 8.01
N ALA A 363 -1.02 -11.89 9.16
CA ALA A 363 -0.45 -11.19 10.32
C ALA A 363 0.90 -10.54 9.99
N LEU A 364 1.69 -11.13 9.09
CA LEU A 364 2.96 -10.57 8.60
C LEU A 364 2.77 -9.31 7.72
N GLY A 365 1.55 -9.05 7.22
CA GLY A 365 1.21 -7.88 6.41
C GLY A 365 0.84 -6.64 7.23
N VAL A 366 0.48 -6.81 8.52
CA VAL A 366 0.11 -5.70 9.41
C VAL A 366 1.36 -5.20 10.13
N ARG A 367 2.22 -4.47 9.41
CA ARG A 367 3.47 -3.93 9.99
C ARG A 367 3.36 -2.51 10.55
N ASN A 368 2.17 -1.90 10.56
CA ASN A 368 1.98 -0.53 11.05
C ASN A 368 0.63 -0.36 11.79
N LEU A 369 0.46 -1.02 12.94
CA LEU A 369 -0.59 -0.64 13.91
C LEU A 369 -0.06 -0.02 15.21
N ASP A 370 1.25 -0.04 15.48
CA ASP A 370 1.83 0.66 16.63
C ASP A 370 3.20 1.25 16.27
N VAL A 371 3.28 2.58 16.10
CA VAL A 371 4.06 3.58 16.87
C VAL A 371 3.51 4.96 16.52
#